data_AF-A0AAD1DIW7-F1
#
_entry.id   AF-A0AAD1DIW7-F1
#
_cell.length_a   1.000
_cell.length_b   1.000
_cell.length_c   1.000
_cell.angle_alpha   90.00
_cell.angle_beta   90.00
_cell.angle_gamma   90.00
#
_symmetry.space_group_name_H-M   'P 1'
#
loop_
_entity.id
_entity.type
_entity.pdbx_description
1 polymer ?
#
loop_
_entity_poly.entity_id
_entity_poly.type
_entity_poly.pdbx_seq_one_letter_code
_entity_poly.pdbx_strand_id
1 'polypeptide(L)'
;MSKSFIVIIRRAWCNEGGHGIEYSSDLIHYETRNGAISHGFRGVDSDDFNVGVIEGGKLISFDWMDKPVGESEDTLAQIAELIGLEDVA
;
A
#
# COMPACT_ATOMS: atom_id res chain seq x y z
N MET A 1 -13.75 14.20 0.26
CA MET A 1 -13.77 13.08 -0.71
C MET A 1 -13.98 11.78 0.06
N SER A 2 -14.53 10.74 -0.57
CA SER A 2 -14.68 9.42 0.07
C SER A 2 -13.35 8.68 0.08
N LYS A 3 -13.09 7.94 1.16
CA LYS A 3 -11.90 7.08 1.25
C LYS A 3 -12.06 5.83 0.39
N SER A 4 -10.95 5.33 -0.12
CA SER A 4 -10.83 3.99 -0.69
C SER A 4 -9.58 3.30 -0.16
N PHE A 5 -9.48 2.00 -0.40
CA PHE A 5 -8.42 1.16 0.14
C PHE A 5 -7.75 0.38 -0.98
N ILE A 6 -6.43 0.25 -0.95
CA ILE A 6 -5.65 -0.52 -1.92
C ILE A 6 -4.77 -1.54 -1.17
N VAL A 7 -4.37 -2.61 -1.85
CA VAL A 7 -3.37 -3.55 -1.34
C VAL A 7 -1.99 -3.09 -1.77
N ILE A 8 -1.05 -2.99 -0.83
CA ILE A 8 0.36 -2.69 -1.10
C ILE A 8 1.19 -3.86 -0.59
N ILE A 9 1.99 -4.46 -1.47
CA ILE A 9 2.92 -5.52 -1.13
C ILE A 9 4.28 -4.89 -0.88
N ARG A 10 4.82 -5.11 0.32
CA ARG A 10 6.16 -4.70 0.75
C ARG A 10 7.08 -5.91 0.77
N ARG A 11 8.18 -5.88 0.03
CA ARG A 11 9.17 -6.98 0.03
C ARG A 11 10.56 -6.48 0.37
N ALA A 12 11.20 -7.11 1.34
CA ALA A 12 12.62 -6.92 1.57
C ALA A 12 13.43 -7.77 0.59
N TRP A 13 14.51 -7.21 0.06
CA TRP A 13 15.46 -7.94 -0.77
C TRP A 13 16.89 -7.67 -0.32
N CYS A 14 17.75 -8.66 -0.55
CA CYS A 14 19.19 -8.60 -0.28
C CYS A 14 19.91 -9.53 -1.27
N ASN A 15 20.81 -8.97 -2.07
CA ASN A 15 21.56 -9.68 -3.11
C ASN A 15 22.93 -9.01 -3.32
N GLU A 16 23.71 -9.47 -4.31
CA GLU A 16 25.05 -8.92 -4.60
C GLU A 16 25.04 -7.42 -4.94
N GLY A 17 23.90 -6.88 -5.42
CA GLY A 17 23.71 -5.47 -5.74
C GLY A 17 23.31 -4.58 -4.55
N GLY A 18 23.09 -5.15 -3.35
CA GLY A 18 22.74 -4.41 -2.15
C GLY A 18 21.54 -4.99 -1.40
N HIS A 19 20.83 -4.13 -0.69
CA HIS A 19 19.61 -4.47 0.03
C HIS A 19 18.61 -3.32 -0.03
N GLY A 20 17.32 -3.62 0.14
CA GLY A 20 16.30 -2.60 0.11
C GLY A 20 14.90 -3.15 0.38
N ILE A 21 13.94 -2.24 0.27
CA ILE A 21 12.51 -2.54 0.31
C ILE A 21 11.92 -2.16 -1.04
N GLU A 22 11.14 -3.06 -1.62
CA GLU A 22 10.33 -2.80 -2.80
C GLU A 22 8.85 -2.72 -2.40
N TYR A 23 8.12 -1.82 -3.05
CA TYR A 23 6.68 -1.66 -2.90
C TYR A 23 6.01 -1.93 -4.25
N SER A 24 4.88 -2.63 -4.24
CA SER A 24 4.07 -2.87 -5.44
C SER A 24 2.59 -2.89 -5.10
N SER A 25 1.74 -2.55 -6.05
CA SER A 25 0.27 -2.58 -5.93
C SER A 25 -0.35 -2.87 -7.30
N ASP A 26 -1.52 -3.50 -7.30
CA ASP A 26 -2.37 -3.58 -8.50
C ASP A 26 -3.28 -2.35 -8.66
N LEU A 27 -3.21 -1.41 -7.71
CA LEU A 27 -3.98 -0.17 -7.64
C LEU A 27 -5.50 -0.36 -7.74
N ILE A 28 -6.02 -1.55 -7.38
CA ILE A 28 -7.47 -1.77 -7.33
C ILE A 28 -8.03 -1.10 -6.08
N HIS A 29 -8.93 -0.13 -6.29
CA HIS A 29 -9.60 0.60 -5.22
C HIS A 29 -10.80 -0.17 -4.67
N TYR A 30 -10.80 -0.41 -3.37
CA TYR A 30 -11.89 -1.02 -2.63
C TYR A 30 -12.62 0.05 -1.80
N GLU A 31 -13.96 -0.03 -1.76
CA GLU A 31 -14.78 0.85 -0.92
C GLU A 31 -14.61 0.57 0.58
N THR A 32 -14.24 -0.67 0.92
CA THR A 32 -14.07 -1.10 2.31
C THR A 32 -12.69 -1.69 2.55
N ARG A 33 -12.15 -1.44 3.74
CA ARG A 33 -10.89 -2.03 4.20
C ARG A 33 -10.92 -3.56 4.13
N ASN A 34 -12.02 -4.17 4.56
CA ASN A 34 -12.18 -5.63 4.51
C ASN A 34 -12.17 -6.18 3.08
N GLY A 35 -12.62 -5.41 2.09
CA GLY A 35 -12.48 -5.75 0.68
C GLY A 35 -11.02 -5.86 0.25
N ALA A 36 -10.22 -4.82 0.56
CA ALA A 36 -8.78 -4.83 0.28
C ALA A 36 -8.06 -5.97 1.03
N ILE A 37 -8.35 -6.17 2.32
CA ILE A 37 -7.76 -7.26 3.12
C ILE A 37 -8.11 -8.63 2.51
N SER A 38 -9.37 -8.86 2.16
CA SER A 38 -9.80 -10.13 1.56
C SER A 38 -9.12 -10.39 0.22
N HIS A 39 -8.87 -9.34 -0.57
CA HIS A 39 -8.11 -9.44 -1.81
C HIS A 39 -6.65 -9.75 -1.57
N GLY A 40 -6.00 -9.04 -0.64
CA GLY A 40 -4.60 -9.25 -0.27
C GLY A 40 -4.33 -10.69 0.17
N PHE A 41 -5.20 -11.24 1.03
CA PHE A 41 -5.11 -12.65 1.43
C PHE A 41 -5.17 -13.62 0.26
N ARG A 42 -6.06 -13.39 -0.72
CA ARG A 42 -6.18 -14.26 -1.91
C ARG A 42 -5.01 -14.09 -2.87
N GLY A 43 -4.49 -12.87 -2.99
CA GLY A 43 -3.42 -12.53 -3.93
C GLY A 43 -2.03 -12.96 -3.45
N VAL A 44 -1.78 -12.88 -2.14
CA VAL A 44 -0.48 -13.17 -1.52
C VAL A 44 -0.45 -14.54 -0.83
N ASP A 45 -1.61 -15.13 -0.53
CA ASP A 45 -1.76 -16.36 0.27
C ASP A 45 -1.09 -16.25 1.66
N SER A 46 -1.12 -15.02 2.22
CA SER A 46 -0.49 -14.64 3.49
C SER A 46 -1.09 -13.34 4.00
N ASP A 47 -0.85 -13.00 5.28
CA ASP A 47 -1.09 -11.67 5.86
C ASP A 47 0.09 -10.70 5.63
N ASP A 48 1.14 -11.12 4.92
CA ASP A 48 2.32 -10.30 4.62
C ASP A 48 2.05 -9.29 3.49
N PHE A 49 1.13 -8.37 3.76
CA PHE A 49 0.80 -7.22 2.91
C PHE A 49 0.27 -6.07 3.76
N ASN A 50 0.26 -4.88 3.17
CA ASN A 50 -0.26 -3.67 3.78
C ASN A 50 -1.52 -3.18 3.06
N VAL A 51 -2.30 -2.37 3.76
CA VAL A 51 -3.45 -1.66 3.21
C VAL A 51 -3.10 -0.18 3.12
N GLY A 52 -3.12 0.36 1.91
CA GLY A 52 -3.06 1.80 1.68
C GLY A 52 -4.44 2.43 1.82
N VAL A 53 -4.54 3.56 2.53
CA VAL A 53 -5.76 4.37 2.58
C VAL A 53 -5.62 5.55 1.63
N ILE A 54 -6.53 5.65 0.67
CA ILE A 54 -6.52 6.72 -0.33
C ILE A 54 -7.63 7.72 -0.04
N GLU A 55 -7.30 9.00 0.00
CA GLU A 55 -8.25 10.10 0.09
C GLU A 55 -7.82 11.23 -0.86
N GLY A 56 -8.70 11.59 -1.80
CA GLY A 56 -8.40 12.64 -2.79
C GLY A 56 -7.20 12.34 -3.68
N GLY A 57 -7.05 11.08 -4.11
CA GLY A 57 -5.94 10.64 -4.95
C GLY A 57 -4.64 10.34 -4.19
N LYS A 58 -4.55 10.70 -2.90
CA LYS A 58 -3.32 10.60 -2.13
C LYS A 58 -3.32 9.41 -1.19
N LEU A 59 -2.16 8.78 -1.04
CA LEU A 59 -1.91 7.81 0.03
C LEU A 59 -1.78 8.55 1.37
N ILE A 60 -2.80 8.44 2.22
CA ILE A 60 -2.85 9.12 3.52
C ILE A 60 -2.54 8.22 4.71
N SER A 61 -2.49 6.90 4.50
CA SER A 61 -2.09 5.94 5.54
C SER A 61 -1.56 4.66 4.92
N PHE A 62 -0.61 4.04 5.62
CA PHE A 62 -0.02 2.75 5.29
C PHE A 62 -0.16 1.84 6.51
N ASP A 63 -0.99 0.81 6.38
CA ASP A 63 -1.48 0.05 7.52
C ASP A 63 -1.12 -1.43 7.40
N TRP A 64 -0.82 -2.07 8.53
CA TRP A 64 -0.89 -3.52 8.66
C TRP A 64 -2.34 -3.89 9.01
N MET A 65 -3.08 -4.43 8.05
CA MET A 65 -4.52 -4.71 8.18
C MET A 65 -5.32 -3.47 8.62
N ASP A 66 -5.71 -3.38 9.89
CA ASP A 66 -6.45 -2.27 10.49
C ASP A 66 -5.58 -1.34 11.37
N LYS A 67 -4.27 -1.60 11.43
CA LYS A 67 -3.33 -0.88 12.29
C LYS A 67 -2.36 -0.02 11.46
N PRO A 68 -2.40 1.31 11.58
CA PRO A 68 -1.40 2.17 10.95
C PRO A 68 0.01 1.82 11.40
N VAL A 69 0.95 1.76 10.45
CA VAL A 69 2.38 1.51 10.74
C VAL A 69 3.09 2.79 11.19
N GLY A 70 2.48 3.96 10.94
CA GLY A 70 2.96 5.26 11.44
C GLY A 70 4.05 5.89 10.57
N GLU A 71 4.01 5.67 9.26
CA GLU A 71 4.93 6.29 8.31
C GLU A 71 4.74 7.82 8.24
N SER A 72 5.82 8.54 7.96
CA SER A 72 5.78 9.99 7.74
C SER A 72 5.12 10.33 6.40
N GLU A 73 4.70 11.58 6.23
CA GLU A 73 4.16 12.08 4.95
C GLU A 73 5.14 11.87 3.78
N ASP A 74 6.44 12.10 4.01
CA ASP A 74 7.49 11.87 3.01
C ASP A 74 7.59 10.40 2.60
N THR A 75 7.51 9.47 3.56
CA THR A 75 7.52 8.03 3.26
C THR A 75 6.26 7.62 2.50
N LEU A 76 5.09 8.15 2.87
CA LEU A 76 3.84 7.87 2.15
C LEU A 76 3.90 8.40 0.71
N ALA A 77 4.45 9.59 0.49
CA ALA A 77 4.67 10.13 -0.85
C ALA A 77 5.64 9.26 -1.67
N GLN A 78 6.73 8.79 -1.06
CA GLN A 78 7.67 7.89 -1.71
C GLN A 78 7.02 6.54 -2.06
N ILE A 79 6.22 5.95 -1.16
CA ILE A 79 5.50 4.71 -1.44
C ILE A 79 4.53 4.93 -2.60
N ALA A 80 3.76 6.02 -2.58
CA ALA A 80 2.83 6.38 -3.65
C ALA A 80 3.54 6.48 -5.01
N GLU A 81 4.69 7.17 -5.07
CA GLU A 81 5.52 7.24 -6.28
C GLU A 81 5.98 5.86 -6.75
N LEU A 82 6.51 5.03 -5.83
CA LEU A 82 7.03 3.70 -6.16
C LEU A 82 5.96 2.72 -6.67
N ILE A 83 4.72 2.84 -6.18
CA ILE A 83 3.60 2.01 -6.67
C ILE A 83 2.88 2.62 -7.88
N GLY A 84 3.32 3.79 -8.37
CA GLY A 84 2.71 4.46 -9.51
C GLY A 84 1.32 5.07 -9.22
N LEU A 85 1.05 5.45 -7.97
CA LEU A 85 -0.17 6.17 -7.62
C LEU A 85 -0.06 7.63 -8.09
N GLU A 86 -0.63 7.92 -9.25
CA GLU A 86 -0.67 9.28 -9.80
C GLU A 86 -1.70 10.14 -9.05
N ASP A 87 -1.33 11.40 -8.76
CA ASP A 87 -2.27 12.39 -8.26
C ASP A 87 -3.36 12.59 -9.32
N VAL A 88 -4.60 12.19 -8.99
CA VAL A 88 -5.77 12.50 -9.83
C VAL A 88 -6.04 14.01 -9.65
N ALA A 89 -5.56 14.79 -10.61
CA ALA A 89 -5.70 16.26 -10.64
C ALA A 89 -7.15 16.74 -10.63
#